data_AF-A0A8C5P2H2-F1
#
_entry.id   AF-A0A8C5P2H2-F1
#
_cell.length_a   1.000
_cell.length_b   1.000
_cell.length_c   1.000
_cell.angle_alpha   90.00
_cell.angle_beta   90.00
_cell.angle_gamma   90.00
#
_symmetry.space_group_name_H-M   'P 1'
#
loop_
_entity.id
_entity.type
_entity.pdbx_description
1 polymer ?
#
loop_
_entity_poly.entity_id
_entity_poly.type
_entity_poly.pdbx_seq_one_letter_code
_entity_poly.pdbx_strand_id
1 'polypeptide(L)'
;MGSKAKKRVVLPTRPAPPTVAQIVEDVRGAPALDPVFTALAPEDPPEDPEAQQELYQQSRTYVATNEHLRQARDGLRQKCEELRRAGDRLEEEVNQVTAAAFS
;
A
#
# COMPACT_ATOMS: atom_id res chain seq x y z
N MET A 1 71.22 -6.67 -8.46
CA MET A 1 70.61 -7.04 -9.74
C MET A 1 69.97 -8.42 -9.60
N GLY A 2 68.65 -8.57 -9.77
CA GLY A 2 68.04 -9.89 -9.95
C GLY A 2 66.67 -10.13 -9.30
N SER A 3 65.63 -9.43 -9.76
CA SER A 3 64.22 -9.67 -9.42
C SER A 3 63.75 -11.06 -9.86
N LYS A 4 63.09 -11.85 -9.00
CA LYS A 4 62.34 -13.07 -9.39
C LYS A 4 61.07 -13.16 -8.52
N ALA A 5 59.97 -12.53 -8.94
CA ALA A 5 58.92 -13.05 -9.82
C ALA A 5 57.71 -13.57 -8.98
N LYS A 6 56.66 -12.74 -8.88
CA LYS A 6 55.37 -13.09 -8.27
C LYS A 6 54.76 -14.26 -9.06
N LYS A 7 54.58 -15.43 -8.42
CA LYS A 7 53.80 -16.55 -8.99
C LYS A 7 52.38 -16.05 -9.26
N ARG A 8 52.09 -15.75 -10.52
CA ARG A 8 50.74 -15.40 -10.97
C ARG A 8 49.91 -16.67 -10.86
N VAL A 9 48.98 -16.70 -9.92
CA VAL A 9 47.94 -17.73 -9.85
C VAL A 9 47.08 -17.57 -11.10
N VAL A 10 47.25 -18.48 -12.06
CA VAL A 10 46.44 -18.51 -13.27
C VAL A 10 45.13 -19.21 -12.92
N LEU A 11 44.03 -18.46 -12.96
CA LEU A 11 42.71 -19.05 -12.77
C LEU A 11 42.40 -20.01 -13.93
N PRO A 12 41.68 -21.11 -13.68
CA PRO A 12 41.25 -22.01 -14.74
C PRO A 12 40.44 -21.23 -15.77
N THR A 13 40.62 -21.62 -17.04
CA THR A 13 39.90 -21.00 -18.15
C THR A 13 38.42 -21.32 -18.06
N ARG A 14 37.57 -20.32 -18.31
CA ARG A 14 36.12 -20.52 -18.41
C ARG A 14 35.81 -21.56 -19.49
N PRO A 15 34.89 -22.51 -19.27
CA PRO A 15 34.44 -23.41 -20.32
C PRO A 15 33.81 -22.63 -21.47
N ALA A 16 33.83 -23.24 -22.66
CA ALA A 16 33.11 -22.71 -23.80
C ALA A 16 31.61 -22.60 -23.48
N PRO A 17 30.92 -21.57 -23.97
CA PRO A 17 29.47 -21.49 -23.83
C PRO A 17 28.80 -22.68 -24.54
N PRO A 18 27.59 -23.08 -24.08
CA PRO A 18 26.85 -24.15 -24.72
C PRO A 18 26.51 -23.80 -26.18
N THR A 19 26.39 -24.84 -26.99
CA THR A 19 25.94 -24.72 -28.38
C THR A 19 24.42 -24.57 -28.44
N VAL A 20 23.91 -24.01 -29.55
CA VAL A 20 22.47 -23.88 -29.80
C VAL A 20 21.76 -25.24 -29.73
N ALA A 21 22.40 -26.31 -30.24
CA ALA A 21 21.84 -27.65 -30.19
C ALA A 21 21.60 -28.15 -28.76
N GLN A 22 22.56 -27.92 -27.86
CA GLN A 22 22.44 -28.30 -26.45
C GLN A 22 21.34 -27.51 -25.75
N ILE A 23 21.21 -26.21 -26.04
CA ILE A 23 20.13 -25.40 -25.48
C ILE A 23 18.76 -25.92 -25.92
N VAL A 24 18.61 -26.28 -27.21
CA VAL A 24 17.35 -26.80 -27.73
C VAL A 24 17.02 -28.19 -27.15
N GLU A 25 18.03 -29.03 -26.92
CA GLU A 25 17.86 -30.32 -26.26
C GLU A 25 17.40 -30.15 -24.81
N ASP A 26 18.04 -29.27 -24.05
CA ASP A 26 17.68 -28.94 -22.67
C ASP A 26 16.23 -28.42 -22.59
N VAL A 27 15.85 -27.50 -23.47
CA VAL A 27 14.47 -26.97 -23.55
C VAL A 27 13.46 -28.05 -23.89
N ARG A 28 13.80 -29.00 -24.78
CA ARG A 28 12.91 -30.11 -25.15
C ARG A 28 12.76 -31.15 -24.03
N GLY A 29 13.82 -31.37 -23.26
CA GLY A 29 13.83 -32.30 -22.13
C GLY A 29 13.22 -31.74 -20.85
N ALA A 30 12.93 -30.44 -20.80
CA ALA A 30 12.39 -29.80 -19.61
C ALA A 30 10.97 -30.30 -19.28
N PRO A 31 10.63 -30.45 -17.99
CA PRO A 31 9.29 -30.83 -17.58
C PRO A 31 8.27 -29.73 -17.87
N ALA A 32 7.01 -30.09 -18.08
CA ALA A 32 5.93 -29.13 -18.33
C ALA A 32 5.72 -28.13 -17.17
N LEU A 33 6.16 -28.50 -15.96
CA LEU A 33 6.09 -27.68 -14.75
C LEU A 33 7.41 -26.98 -14.41
N ASP A 34 8.36 -26.91 -15.34
CA ASP A 34 9.62 -26.21 -15.10
C ASP A 34 9.35 -24.73 -14.76
N PRO A 35 9.86 -24.22 -13.62
CA PRO A 35 9.70 -22.82 -13.21
C PRO A 35 10.12 -21.81 -14.29
N VAL A 36 11.09 -22.16 -15.14
CA VAL A 36 11.54 -21.30 -16.25
C VAL A 36 10.41 -21.04 -17.24
N PHE A 37 9.50 -22.01 -17.43
CA PHE A 37 8.36 -21.92 -18.35
C PHE A 37 7.05 -21.59 -17.65
N THR A 38 6.91 -21.86 -16.35
CA THR A 38 5.68 -21.60 -15.59
C THR A 38 5.68 -20.31 -14.78
N ALA A 39 6.82 -19.63 -14.59
CA ALA A 39 6.86 -18.36 -13.84
C ALA A 39 6.05 -17.21 -14.48
N LEU A 40 5.71 -17.32 -15.77
CA LEU A 40 4.84 -16.39 -16.48
C LEU A 40 3.44 -16.97 -16.75
N ALA A 41 3.19 -18.21 -16.30
CA ALA A 41 1.83 -18.72 -16.31
C ALA A 41 1.01 -17.81 -15.38
N PRO A 42 -0.19 -17.39 -15.80
CA PRO A 42 -1.09 -16.74 -14.86
C PRO A 42 -1.25 -17.70 -13.68
N GLU A 43 -0.92 -17.20 -12.48
CA GLU A 43 -1.35 -17.84 -11.23
C GLU A 43 -2.85 -18.14 -11.35
N ASP A 44 -3.30 -19.19 -10.63
CA ASP A 44 -4.66 -19.69 -10.69
C ASP A 44 -5.68 -18.55 -10.81
N PRO A 45 -6.72 -18.73 -11.67
CA PRO A 45 -7.73 -17.70 -11.85
C PRO A 45 -8.25 -17.27 -10.48
N PRO A 46 -8.55 -15.97 -10.31
CA PRO A 46 -9.00 -15.45 -9.03
C PRO A 46 -10.06 -16.38 -8.41
N GLU A 47 -9.90 -16.70 -7.12
CA GLU A 47 -10.91 -17.44 -6.35
C GLU A 47 -12.24 -16.68 -6.48
N ASP A 48 -13.05 -17.13 -7.42
CA ASP A 48 -14.31 -16.54 -7.86
C ASP A 48 -14.27 -15.05 -8.28
N PRO A 49 -14.31 -14.74 -9.59
CA PRO A 49 -14.34 -13.35 -10.08
C PRO A 49 -15.57 -12.56 -9.59
N GLU A 50 -16.68 -13.23 -9.28
CA GLU A 50 -17.88 -12.57 -8.73
C GLU A 50 -17.62 -12.10 -7.29
N ALA A 51 -17.03 -12.95 -6.46
CA ALA A 51 -16.66 -12.62 -5.08
C ALA A 51 -15.68 -11.43 -5.02
N GLN A 52 -14.72 -11.35 -5.94
CA GLN A 52 -13.80 -10.21 -6.02
C GLN A 52 -14.51 -8.91 -6.40
N GLN A 53 -15.46 -8.98 -7.34
CA GLN A 53 -16.24 -7.82 -7.74
C GLN A 53 -17.13 -7.32 -6.59
N GLU A 54 -17.73 -8.23 -5.83
CA GLU A 54 -18.50 -7.89 -4.64
C GLU A 54 -17.64 -7.20 -3.57
N LEU A 55 -16.46 -7.74 -3.26
CA LEU A 55 -15.53 -7.12 -2.30
C LEU A 55 -15.12 -5.72 -2.73
N TYR A 56 -14.87 -5.52 -4.03
CA TYR A 56 -14.55 -4.21 -4.56
C TYR A 56 -15.72 -3.22 -4.36
N GLN A 57 -16.95 -3.63 -4.65
CA GLN A 57 -18.12 -2.77 -4.46
C GLN A 57 -18.39 -2.46 -2.98
N GLN A 58 -18.20 -3.44 -2.09
CA GLN A 58 -18.29 -3.25 -0.64
C GLN A 58 -17.25 -2.24 -0.15
N SER A 59 -16.00 -2.38 -0.60
CA SER A 59 -14.92 -1.44 -0.28
C SER A 59 -15.25 -0.01 -0.71
N ARG A 60 -15.74 0.17 -1.95
CA ARG A 60 -16.16 1.49 -2.44
C ARG A 60 -17.29 2.10 -1.60
N THR A 61 -18.30 1.30 -1.27
CA THR A 61 -19.44 1.73 -0.46
C THR A 61 -19.00 2.14 0.94
N TYR A 62 -18.10 1.36 1.54
CA TYR A 62 -17.54 1.64 2.86
C TYR A 62 -16.76 2.96 2.88
N VAL A 63 -15.92 3.22 1.87
CA VAL A 63 -15.14 4.45 1.75
C VAL A 63 -16.05 5.66 1.60
N ALA A 64 -17.04 5.61 0.70
CA ALA A 64 -17.99 6.70 0.49
C ALA A 64 -18.79 7.00 1.77
N THR A 65 -19.23 5.97 2.48
CA THR A 65 -19.96 6.12 3.74
C THR A 65 -19.07 6.75 4.83
N ASN A 66 -17.81 6.33 4.94
CA ASN A 66 -16.87 6.94 5.90
C ASN A 66 -16.63 8.42 5.61
N GLU A 67 -16.53 8.80 4.33
CA GLU A 67 -16.34 10.19 3.95
C GLU A 67 -17.54 11.05 4.36
N HIS A 68 -18.76 10.58 4.13
CA HIS A 68 -19.98 11.25 4.60
C HIS A 68 -20.02 11.36 6.14
N LEU A 69 -19.66 10.29 6.86
CA LEU A 69 -19.61 10.31 8.33
C LEU A 69 -18.58 11.32 8.84
N ARG A 70 -17.42 11.43 8.17
CA ARG A 70 -16.40 12.42 8.52
C ARG A 70 -16.92 13.84 8.38
N GLN A 71 -17.56 14.14 7.24
CA GLN A 71 -18.17 15.46 7.00
C GLN A 71 -19.26 15.79 8.02
N ALA A 72 -20.14 14.84 8.33
CA ALA A 72 -21.19 15.02 9.32
C ALA A 72 -20.62 15.29 10.72
N ARG A 73 -19.59 14.54 11.12
CA ARG A 73 -18.88 14.74 12.39
C ARG A 73 -18.25 16.13 12.47
N ASP A 74 -17.58 16.57 11.41
CA ASP A 74 -16.91 17.87 11.38
C ASP A 74 -17.93 19.01 11.45
N GLY A 75 -19.07 18.89 10.75
CA GLY A 75 -20.19 19.83 10.84
C GLY A 75 -20.84 19.87 12.23
N LEU A 76 -20.98 18.72 12.88
CA LEU A 76 -21.50 18.65 14.26
C LEU A 76 -20.55 19.34 15.24
N ARG A 77 -19.24 19.10 15.09
CA ARG A 77 -18.21 19.73 15.92
C ARG A 77 -18.28 21.25 15.81
N GLN A 78 -18.39 21.79 14.60
CA GLN A 78 -18.54 23.23 14.39
C GLN A 78 -19.76 23.79 15.13
N LYS A 79 -20.93 23.15 14.99
CA LYS A 79 -22.16 23.58 15.70
C LYS A 79 -22.01 23.55 17.21
N CYS A 80 -21.34 22.53 17.77
CA CYS A 80 -21.06 22.46 19.20
C CYS A 80 -20.16 23.61 19.67
N GLU A 81 -19.15 23.99 18.88
CA GLU A 81 -18.28 25.13 19.19
C GLU A 81 -19.04 26.47 19.13
N GLU A 82 -19.91 26.65 18.13
CA GLU A 82 -20.78 27.82 18.02
C GLU A 82 -21.74 27.95 19.21
N LEU A 83 -22.39 26.86 19.60
CA LEU A 83 -23.28 26.83 20.76
C LEU A 83 -22.53 27.13 22.06
N ARG A 84 -21.32 26.59 22.22
CA ARG A 84 -20.49 26.88 23.41
C ARG A 84 -20.18 28.38 23.51
N ARG A 85 -19.70 28.99 22.43
CA ARG A 85 -19.43 30.45 22.38
C ARG A 85 -20.68 31.30 22.60
N ALA A 86 -21.84 30.83 22.15
CA ALA A 86 -23.10 31.53 22.42
C ALA A 86 -23.48 31.43 23.90
N GLY A 87 -23.26 30.26 24.52
CA GLY A 87 -23.45 30.05 25.95
C GLY A 87 -22.54 30.93 26.79
N ASP A 88 -21.24 30.97 26.49
CA ASP A 88 -20.26 31.80 27.22
C ASP A 88 -20.65 33.29 27.19
N ARG A 89 -21.04 33.79 26.02
CA ARG A 89 -21.51 35.19 25.86
C ARG A 89 -22.77 35.47 26.66
N LEU A 90 -23.73 34.55 26.63
CA LEU A 90 -24.95 34.69 27.41
C LEU A 90 -24.67 34.74 28.91
N GLU A 91 -23.74 33.90 29.39
CA GLU A 91 -23.32 33.90 30.79
C GLU A 91 -22.66 35.23 31.20
N GLU A 92 -21.78 35.78 30.35
CA GLU A 92 -21.20 37.11 30.55
C GLU A 92 -22.27 38.21 30.62
N GLU A 93 -23.24 38.21 29.71
CA GLU A 93 -24.34 39.19 29.69
C GLU A 93 -25.20 39.09 30.96
N VAL A 94 -25.53 37.87 31.41
CA VAL A 94 -26.28 37.64 32.65
C VAL A 94 -25.48 38.15 33.86
N ASN A 95 -24.18 37.88 33.92
CA ASN A 95 -23.32 38.35 35.00
C ASN A 95 -23.22 39.88 35.05
N GLN A 96 -23.18 40.55 33.89
CA GLN A 96 -23.21 42.02 33.83
C GLN A 96 -24.53 42.60 34.33
N VAL A 97 -25.66 42.03 33.91
CA VAL A 97 -27.00 42.50 34.34
C VAL A 97 -27.19 42.28 35.84
N THR A 98 -26.78 41.13 36.36
CA THR A 98 -26.87 40.87 37.81
C THR A 98 -25.98 41.82 38.60
N ALA A 99 -24.73 42.07 38.17
CA ALA A 99 -23.86 43.04 38.82
C ALA A 99 -24.45 44.47 38.83
N ALA A 100 -25.04 44.91 37.72
CA ALA A 100 -25.69 46.22 37.61
C ALA A 100 -26.98 46.33 38.45
N ALA A 101 -27.70 45.22 38.67
CA ALA A 101 -28.89 45.20 39.50
C ALA A 101 -28.58 45.25 41.01
N PHE A 102 -27.35 44.87 41.41
CA PHE A 102 -26.89 44.85 42.79
C PHE A 102 -25.85 45.95 43.12
N SER A 103 -25.60 46.88 42.18
CA SER A 103 -24.79 48.10 42.39
C SER A 103 -25.67 49.31 42.69
#